data_AF-A0A3A5VEZ0-F1
#
_entry.id   AF-A0A3A5VEZ0-F1
#
_cell.length_a   1.000
_cell.length_b   1.000
_cell.length_c   1.000
_cell.angle_alpha   90.00
_cell.angle_beta   90.00
_cell.angle_gamma   90.00
#
_symmetry.space_group_name_H-M   'P 1'
#
loop_
_entity.id
_entity.type
_entity.pdbx_description
1 polymer ?
#
loop_
_entity_poly.entity_id
_entity_poly.type
_entity_poly.pdbx_seq_one_letter_code
_entity_poly.pdbx_strand_id
1 'polypeptide(L)'
;MGEEDSGLAEPVGVDPQRSVLYAQVASSDPRMAFDEEGVMHQFGTRGSFGKVYLGDVARAALRSLGTHDPPIFTRMPRVDEQNWELSCETAEIKMTISSSHYWGFGLFARCFLNRLVMEGSLPSRARCAMDIVSSLGRNPWEPIRVKAFERATSGLMTAHTSSWDSLISLARESMSDDISRLQDSVHRMRGVDEAGDVYLNSANEDLDRAREALADKNAPAVDRALSRASSAIVRADPDSDIGSMERELLGD
;
A
#
# COMPACT_ATOMS: atom_id res chain seq x y z
N MET A 1 3.11 -16.96 -42.82
CA MET A 1 3.74 -17.42 -41.58
C MET A 1 4.85 -16.44 -41.28
N GLY A 2 4.51 -15.37 -40.59
CA GLY A 2 5.44 -14.33 -40.14
C GLY A 2 5.11 -14.12 -38.68
N GLU A 3 6.00 -14.58 -37.81
CA GLU A 3 5.94 -14.35 -36.37
C GLU A 3 6.05 -12.84 -36.15
N GLU A 4 4.98 -12.25 -35.62
CA GLU A 4 5.02 -10.91 -35.02
C GLU A 4 5.83 -11.01 -33.73
N ASP A 5 7.10 -10.63 -33.80
CA ASP A 5 7.91 -10.25 -32.64
C ASP A 5 7.33 -8.95 -32.06
N SER A 6 6.34 -9.08 -31.17
CA SER A 6 5.79 -7.94 -30.42
C SER A 6 6.78 -7.52 -29.34
N GLY A 7 7.73 -6.67 -29.73
CA GLY A 7 8.75 -6.11 -28.85
C GLY A 7 8.19 -5.30 -27.67
N LEU A 8 8.77 -5.61 -26.49
CA LEU A 8 8.64 -5.03 -25.14
C LEU A 8 7.42 -5.47 -24.30
N ALA A 9 7.67 -6.41 -23.37
CA ALA A 9 6.75 -6.70 -22.28
C ALA A 9 7.50 -6.88 -20.95
N GLU A 10 7.52 -5.84 -20.11
CA GLU A 10 7.11 -5.97 -18.71
C GLU A 10 6.73 -4.62 -18.07
N PRO A 11 5.44 -4.34 -18.04
CA PRO A 11 4.85 -3.68 -16.87
C PRO A 11 3.48 -4.30 -16.57
N VAL A 12 3.24 -4.78 -15.35
CA VAL A 12 1.98 -5.48 -15.07
C VAL A 12 1.28 -4.83 -13.89
N GLY A 13 0.62 -3.69 -14.10
CA GLY A 13 -0.20 -3.02 -13.09
C GLY A 13 -1.42 -3.82 -12.65
N VAL A 14 -2.57 -3.57 -13.26
CA VAL A 14 -3.80 -4.31 -12.99
C VAL A 14 -3.79 -5.62 -13.78
N ASP A 15 -3.85 -6.74 -13.06
CA ASP A 15 -3.94 -8.08 -13.63
C ASP A 15 -4.65 -9.00 -12.62
N PRO A 16 -5.40 -10.03 -13.07
CA PRO A 16 -6.20 -10.87 -12.17
C PRO A 16 -5.40 -11.61 -11.09
N GLN A 17 -4.13 -11.95 -11.34
CA GLN A 17 -3.33 -12.80 -10.46
C GLN A 17 -2.24 -12.04 -9.71
N ARG A 18 -1.55 -11.10 -10.36
CA ARG A 18 -0.40 -10.41 -9.76
C ARG A 18 -0.19 -9.00 -10.29
N SER A 19 0.43 -8.13 -9.52
CA SER A 19 0.84 -6.80 -9.95
C SER A 19 2.36 -6.68 -9.88
N VAL A 20 3.00 -6.26 -10.95
CA VAL A 20 4.39 -5.85 -11.06
C VAL A 20 4.48 -4.34 -11.23
N LEU A 21 5.09 -3.69 -10.25
CA LEU A 21 5.32 -2.26 -10.24
C LEU A 21 6.81 -1.94 -10.14
N TYR A 22 7.22 -0.90 -10.85
CA TYR A 22 8.59 -0.42 -10.83
C TYR A 22 8.67 0.95 -10.18
N ALA A 23 9.69 1.15 -9.36
CA ALA A 23 9.84 2.32 -8.53
C ALA A 23 11.30 2.79 -8.45
N GLN A 24 11.52 4.08 -8.71
CA GLN A 24 12.78 4.77 -8.50
C GLN A 24 13.07 4.89 -7.00
N VAL A 25 14.26 4.44 -6.58
CA VAL A 25 14.76 4.66 -5.22
C VAL A 25 15.32 6.08 -5.11
N ALA A 26 14.88 6.86 -4.11
CA ALA A 26 15.39 8.22 -3.92
C ALA A 26 16.38 8.31 -2.74
N SER A 27 16.25 7.42 -1.76
CA SER A 27 17.15 7.32 -0.60
C SER A 27 17.51 5.87 -0.33
N SER A 28 18.73 5.63 0.14
CA SER A 28 19.20 4.30 0.57
C SER A 28 18.78 3.96 2.00
N ASP A 29 18.22 4.92 2.75
CA ASP A 29 17.69 4.68 4.08
C ASP A 29 16.33 3.97 4.04
N PRO A 30 16.06 3.04 4.98
CA PRO A 30 16.87 2.74 6.16
C PRO A 30 17.95 1.69 5.88
N ARG A 31 18.97 1.67 6.74
CA ARG A 31 19.86 0.51 6.90
C ARG A 31 19.19 -0.53 7.81
N MET A 32 19.30 -1.79 7.43
CA MET A 32 18.79 -2.94 8.18
C MET A 32 19.91 -3.96 8.39
N ALA A 33 19.67 -4.94 9.25
CA ALA A 33 20.52 -6.11 9.44
C ALA A 33 19.77 -7.38 9.04
N PHE A 34 20.47 -8.49 8.88
CA PHE A 34 19.85 -9.80 8.66
C PHE A 34 20.70 -10.92 9.29
N ASP A 35 20.08 -12.06 9.59
CA ASP A 35 20.75 -13.28 10.11
C ASP A 35 21.18 -14.24 8.99
N GLU A 36 21.70 -15.42 9.36
CA GLU A 36 22.20 -16.42 8.41
C GLU A 36 21.08 -16.99 7.53
N GLU A 37 19.85 -17.01 8.03
CA GLU A 37 18.65 -17.44 7.33
C GLU A 37 18.06 -16.33 6.44
N GLY A 38 18.61 -15.11 6.50
CA GLY A 38 18.16 -13.96 5.72
C GLY A 38 16.96 -13.23 6.33
N VAL A 39 16.55 -13.55 7.55
CA VAL A 39 15.47 -12.81 8.23
C VAL A 39 15.94 -11.41 8.56
N MET A 40 15.14 -10.42 8.19
CA MET A 40 15.47 -9.02 8.38
C MET A 40 15.27 -8.58 9.84
N HIS A 41 16.28 -7.90 10.37
CA HIS A 41 16.31 -7.34 11.72
C HIS A 41 16.60 -5.85 11.69
N GLN A 42 16.28 -5.17 12.79
CA GLN A 42 16.71 -3.79 12.98
C GLN A 42 18.24 -3.67 12.96
N PHE A 43 18.74 -2.55 12.46
CA PHE A 43 20.17 -2.28 12.47
C PHE A 43 20.71 -2.23 13.90
N GLY A 44 21.83 -2.92 14.15
CA GLY A 44 22.47 -2.98 15.47
C GLY A 44 22.07 -4.19 16.32
N THR A 45 21.18 -5.06 15.83
CA THR A 45 20.88 -6.35 16.47
C THR A 45 22.16 -7.20 16.58
N ARG A 46 22.43 -7.71 17.80
CA ARG A 46 23.57 -8.60 18.08
C ARG A 46 23.38 -9.94 17.37
N GLY A 47 24.45 -10.50 16.82
CA GLY A 47 24.40 -11.75 16.06
C GLY A 47 23.89 -11.59 14.62
N SER A 48 23.85 -10.36 14.10
CA SER A 48 23.57 -10.15 12.68
C SER A 48 24.69 -10.72 11.81
N PHE A 49 24.29 -11.45 10.77
CA PHE A 49 25.19 -11.97 9.75
C PHE A 49 25.65 -10.86 8.79
N GLY A 50 24.74 -9.94 8.44
CA GLY A 50 25.02 -8.89 7.47
C GLY A 50 24.22 -7.61 7.68
N LYS A 51 24.51 -6.63 6.83
CA LYS A 51 23.88 -5.31 6.77
C LYS A 51 23.43 -5.01 5.35
N VAL A 52 22.37 -4.22 5.21
CA VAL A 52 21.76 -3.92 3.91
C VAL A 52 21.16 -2.51 3.89
N TYR A 53 21.22 -1.86 2.73
CA TYR A 53 20.49 -0.63 2.45
C TYR A 53 19.14 -0.98 1.81
N LEU A 54 18.06 -0.81 2.56
CA LEU A 54 16.70 -1.16 2.12
C LEU A 54 16.12 -0.10 1.19
N GLY A 55 16.40 1.17 1.46
CA GLY A 55 15.89 2.30 0.69
C GLY A 55 14.42 2.65 0.96
N ASP A 56 14.05 3.84 0.47
CA ASP A 56 12.77 4.48 0.79
C ASP A 56 11.57 3.72 0.25
N VAL A 57 11.68 3.18 -0.97
CA VAL A 57 10.61 2.43 -1.62
C VAL A 57 10.29 1.14 -0.88
N ALA A 58 11.30 0.33 -0.53
CA ALA A 58 11.05 -0.93 0.15
C ALA A 58 10.55 -0.73 1.58
N ARG A 59 11.03 0.31 2.27
CA ARG A 59 10.44 0.73 3.55
C ARG A 59 8.96 1.10 3.40
N ALA A 60 8.60 1.89 2.39
CA ALA A 60 7.21 2.25 2.13
C ALA A 60 6.34 1.02 1.79
N ALA A 61 6.87 0.11 0.98
CA ALA A 61 6.20 -1.13 0.60
C ALA A 61 5.94 -2.05 1.81
N LEU A 62 6.95 -2.29 2.67
CA LEU A 62 6.75 -3.05 3.91
C LEU A 62 5.73 -2.39 4.83
N ARG A 63 5.77 -1.06 4.96
CA ARG A 63 4.79 -0.32 5.77
C ARG A 63 3.36 -0.46 5.24
N SER A 64 3.18 -0.53 3.92
CA SER A 64 1.87 -0.72 3.28
C SER A 64 1.24 -2.09 3.52
N LEU A 65 2.02 -3.08 3.95
CA LEU A 65 1.51 -4.41 4.33
C LEU A 65 0.95 -4.43 5.76
N GLY A 66 1.20 -3.40 6.57
CA GLY A 66 0.76 -3.36 7.96
C GLY A 66 1.44 -4.41 8.83
N THR A 67 0.66 -5.26 9.50
CA THR A 67 1.21 -6.37 10.30
C THR A 67 1.51 -7.54 9.36
N HIS A 68 2.78 -7.91 9.29
CA HIS A 68 3.27 -8.91 8.35
C HIS A 68 4.29 -9.83 9.03
N ASP A 69 4.54 -10.99 8.44
CA ASP A 69 5.60 -11.89 8.89
C ASP A 69 6.99 -11.22 8.72
N PRO A 70 8.01 -11.64 9.48
CA PRO A 70 9.35 -11.09 9.35
C PRO A 70 9.83 -11.18 7.88
N PRO A 71 10.23 -10.05 7.25
CA PRO A 71 10.67 -10.07 5.86
C PRO A 71 11.96 -10.90 5.71
N ILE A 72 12.04 -11.71 4.66
CA ILE A 72 13.16 -12.66 4.45
C ILE A 72 13.87 -12.32 3.13
N PHE A 73 15.19 -12.18 3.18
CA PHE A 73 16.01 -11.99 1.98
C PHE A 73 16.17 -13.32 1.24
N THR A 74 15.44 -13.47 0.12
CA THR A 74 15.55 -14.64 -0.78
C THR A 74 16.81 -14.59 -1.64
N ARG A 75 17.30 -13.38 -1.92
CA ARG A 75 18.63 -13.13 -2.49
C ARG A 75 19.37 -12.18 -1.59
N MET A 76 20.32 -12.72 -0.83
CA MET A 76 21.13 -11.94 0.10
C MET A 76 21.91 -10.84 -0.63
N PRO A 77 22.01 -9.64 -0.05
CA PRO A 77 22.92 -8.61 -0.54
C PRO A 77 24.36 -9.10 -0.39
N ARG A 78 25.21 -8.80 -1.36
CA ARG A 78 26.66 -8.92 -1.11
C ARG A 78 27.11 -7.72 -0.28
N VAL A 79 28.34 -7.77 0.23
CA VAL A 79 28.90 -6.76 1.13
C VAL A 79 28.73 -5.35 0.55
N ASP A 80 27.98 -4.50 1.27
CA ASP A 80 27.71 -3.07 0.97
C ASP A 80 26.80 -2.78 -0.25
N GLU A 81 25.84 -3.64 -0.55
CA GLU A 81 25.01 -3.53 -1.77
C GLU A 81 23.52 -3.22 -1.52
N GLN A 82 22.96 -2.34 -2.37
CA GLN A 82 21.53 -2.15 -2.57
C GLN A 82 21.01 -3.09 -3.69
N ASN A 83 21.57 -4.30 -3.79
CA ASN A 83 21.18 -5.33 -4.74
C ASN A 83 20.79 -6.59 -3.98
N TRP A 84 19.50 -6.89 -3.92
CA TRP A 84 18.95 -7.94 -3.08
C TRP A 84 17.53 -8.27 -3.54
N GLU A 85 16.97 -9.34 -2.99
CA GLU A 85 15.56 -9.66 -3.10
C GLU A 85 15.01 -10.03 -1.72
N LEU A 86 13.81 -9.53 -1.43
CA LEU A 86 13.13 -9.65 -0.15
C LEU A 86 11.70 -10.16 -0.41
N SER A 87 11.26 -11.13 0.37
CA SER A 87 9.88 -11.60 0.39
C SER A 87 9.24 -11.26 1.73
N CYS A 88 7.98 -10.84 1.69
CA CYS A 88 7.14 -10.59 2.85
C CYS A 88 5.72 -11.04 2.54
N GLU A 89 5.02 -11.58 3.54
CA GLU A 89 3.68 -12.13 3.36
C GLU A 89 2.77 -11.72 4.53
N THR A 90 1.50 -11.52 4.19
CA THR A 90 0.38 -11.39 5.10
C THR A 90 -0.68 -12.43 4.72
N ALA A 91 -1.77 -12.53 5.48
CA ALA A 91 -2.87 -13.42 5.13
C ALA A 91 -3.53 -13.11 3.77
N GLU A 92 -3.39 -11.89 3.24
CA GLU A 92 -4.05 -11.43 2.01
C GLU A 92 -3.12 -11.21 0.84
N ILE A 93 -1.85 -10.87 1.11
CA ILE A 93 -0.89 -10.46 0.10
C ILE A 93 0.46 -11.11 0.35
N LYS A 94 1.03 -11.64 -0.72
CA LYS A 94 2.46 -11.91 -0.81
C LYS A 94 3.14 -10.83 -1.63
N MET A 95 4.22 -10.26 -1.10
CA MET A 95 4.99 -9.21 -1.76
C MET A 95 6.45 -9.62 -1.89
N THR A 96 6.96 -9.59 -3.12
CA THR A 96 8.40 -9.73 -3.41
C THR A 96 8.95 -8.39 -3.88
N ILE A 97 10.04 -7.94 -3.26
CA ILE A 97 10.73 -6.70 -3.57
C ILE A 97 12.14 -7.04 -4.01
N SER A 98 12.49 -6.71 -5.25
CA SER A 98 13.85 -6.88 -5.76
C SER A 98 14.47 -5.51 -6.00
N SER A 99 15.68 -5.28 -5.50
CA SER A 99 16.44 -4.05 -5.75
C SER A 99 17.61 -4.34 -6.68
N SER A 100 17.82 -3.47 -7.67
CA SER A 100 18.94 -3.58 -8.61
C SER A 100 19.33 -2.20 -9.15
N HIS A 101 20.61 -2.03 -9.48
CA HIS A 101 21.05 -0.82 -10.17
C HIS A 101 20.66 -0.89 -11.64
N TYR A 102 20.24 0.24 -12.19
CA TYR A 102 19.85 0.33 -13.60
C TYR A 102 20.67 1.37 -14.39
N TRP A 103 21.48 2.17 -13.69
CA TRP A 103 22.46 3.09 -14.30
C TRP A 103 23.59 3.42 -13.32
N GLY A 104 24.62 4.14 -13.81
CA GLY A 104 25.64 4.75 -12.96
C GLY A 104 26.43 3.77 -12.09
N PHE A 105 26.45 2.47 -12.47
CA PHE A 105 27.13 1.38 -11.76
C PHE A 105 26.75 1.26 -10.27
N GLY A 106 25.58 1.76 -9.86
CA GLY A 106 25.14 1.67 -8.46
C GLY A 106 25.88 2.60 -7.50
N LEU A 107 26.55 3.66 -7.98
CA LEU A 107 27.36 4.56 -7.13
C LEU A 107 26.53 5.44 -6.18
N PHE A 108 25.23 5.60 -6.42
CA PHE A 108 24.33 6.42 -5.60
C PHE A 108 23.00 5.68 -5.40
N ALA A 109 22.26 5.99 -4.33
CA ALA A 109 20.92 5.41 -4.09
C ALA A 109 19.97 5.61 -5.29
N ARG A 110 20.09 6.76 -5.95
CA ARG A 110 19.33 7.13 -7.16
C ARG A 110 19.64 6.27 -8.39
N CYS A 111 20.69 5.46 -8.35
CA CYS A 111 21.05 4.49 -9.38
C CYS A 111 20.21 3.22 -9.33
N PHE A 112 19.43 3.03 -8.27
CA PHE A 112 18.66 1.82 -8.03
C PHE A 112 17.18 2.02 -8.37
N LEU A 113 16.59 0.91 -8.80
CA LEU A 113 15.14 0.75 -8.88
C LEU A 113 14.74 -0.45 -8.04
N ASN A 114 13.52 -0.40 -7.53
CA ASN A 114 12.87 -1.53 -6.89
C ASN A 114 11.76 -2.04 -7.81
N ARG A 115 11.73 -3.36 -7.99
CA ARG A 115 10.64 -4.10 -8.61
C ARG A 115 9.78 -4.70 -7.51
N LEU A 116 8.50 -4.37 -7.49
CA LEU A 116 7.51 -4.86 -6.53
C LEU A 116 6.60 -5.85 -7.24
N VAL A 117 6.56 -7.09 -6.78
CA VAL A 117 5.58 -8.08 -7.21
C VAL A 117 4.62 -8.30 -6.06
N MET A 118 3.34 -8.08 -6.30
CA MET A 118 2.27 -8.34 -5.34
C MET A 118 1.36 -9.42 -5.88
N GLU A 119 1.11 -10.45 -5.09
CA GLU A 119 0.18 -11.54 -5.37
C GLU A 119 -0.90 -11.53 -4.29
N GLY A 120 -2.16 -11.76 -4.68
CA GLY A 120 -3.30 -11.66 -3.78
C GLY A 120 -4.49 -10.93 -4.41
N SER A 121 -5.47 -10.59 -3.57
CA SER A 121 -6.69 -9.93 -4.03
C SER A 121 -6.37 -8.59 -4.71
N LEU A 122 -7.05 -8.30 -5.83
CA LEU A 122 -6.85 -7.03 -6.54
C LEU A 122 -7.13 -5.80 -5.64
N PRO A 123 -8.20 -5.77 -4.81
CA PRO A 123 -8.41 -4.68 -3.86
C PRO A 123 -7.27 -4.48 -2.88
N SER A 124 -6.72 -5.55 -2.30
CA SER A 124 -5.61 -5.44 -1.36
C SER A 124 -4.36 -4.90 -2.09
N ARG A 125 -4.05 -5.38 -3.31
CA ARG A 125 -2.93 -4.90 -4.12
C ARG A 125 -3.06 -3.42 -4.48
N ALA A 126 -4.27 -2.99 -4.83
CA ALA A 126 -4.59 -1.60 -5.13
C ALA A 126 -4.36 -0.69 -3.91
N ARG A 127 -4.81 -1.13 -2.72
CA ARG A 127 -4.57 -0.41 -1.46
C ARG A 127 -3.08 -0.27 -1.16
N CYS A 128 -2.30 -1.35 -1.27
CA CYS A 128 -0.86 -1.27 -1.07
C CYS A 128 -0.18 -0.27 -2.03
N ALA A 129 -0.57 -0.25 -3.31
CA ALA A 129 -0.02 0.69 -4.27
C ALA A 129 -0.31 2.16 -3.86
N MET A 130 -1.54 2.45 -3.43
CA MET A 130 -1.92 3.78 -2.95
C MET A 130 -1.11 4.17 -1.70
N ASP A 131 -1.02 3.29 -0.71
CA ASP A 131 -0.27 3.53 0.54
C ASP A 131 1.22 3.77 0.30
N ILE A 132 1.83 3.06 -0.66
CA ILE A 132 3.23 3.28 -1.03
C ILE A 132 3.43 4.69 -1.54
N VAL A 133 2.59 5.15 -2.47
CA VAL A 133 2.68 6.51 -3.03
C VAL A 133 2.47 7.56 -1.95
N SER A 134 1.46 7.37 -1.10
CA SER A 134 1.17 8.27 0.02
C SER A 134 2.32 8.33 1.03
N SER A 135 2.93 7.19 1.35
CA SER A 135 4.09 7.13 2.26
C SER A 135 5.35 7.74 1.66
N LEU A 136 5.50 7.73 0.33
CA LEU A 136 6.65 8.33 -0.37
C LEU A 136 6.48 9.84 -0.58
N GLY A 137 5.24 10.33 -0.69
CA GLY A 137 4.96 11.75 -0.98
C GLY A 137 5.39 12.19 -2.38
N ARG A 138 5.64 11.24 -3.29
CA ARG A 138 6.06 11.45 -4.68
C ARG A 138 5.61 10.28 -5.55
N ASN A 139 5.67 10.45 -6.86
CA ASN A 139 5.42 9.38 -7.82
C ASN A 139 6.63 8.43 -7.91
N PRO A 140 6.53 7.16 -7.48
CA PRO A 140 7.64 6.23 -7.53
C PRO A 140 8.07 5.86 -8.95
N TRP A 141 7.16 5.92 -9.92
CA TRP A 141 7.45 5.61 -11.32
C TRP A 141 8.18 6.73 -12.07
N GLU A 142 8.63 7.81 -11.42
CA GLU A 142 9.41 8.87 -12.07
C GLU A 142 10.92 8.63 -11.90
N PRO A 143 11.62 8.07 -12.91
CA PRO A 143 13.03 7.75 -12.80
C PRO A 143 13.95 8.96 -13.02
N ILE A 144 15.16 8.88 -12.47
CA ILE A 144 16.21 9.90 -12.70
C ILE A 144 16.77 9.83 -14.13
N ARG A 145 16.73 8.65 -14.76
CA ARG A 145 17.26 8.37 -16.10
C ARG A 145 16.27 7.54 -16.92
N VAL A 146 15.31 8.21 -17.55
CA VAL A 146 14.20 7.59 -18.32
C VAL A 146 14.66 6.46 -19.25
N LYS A 147 15.53 6.74 -20.22
CA LYS A 147 15.97 5.72 -21.21
C LYS A 147 16.65 4.50 -20.59
N ALA A 148 17.36 4.67 -19.48
CA ALA A 148 18.01 3.56 -18.80
C ALA A 148 16.97 2.73 -18.04
N PHE A 149 15.97 3.39 -17.45
CA PHE A 149 14.86 2.75 -16.74
C PHE A 149 13.99 1.93 -17.69
N GLU A 150 13.59 2.51 -18.82
CA GLU A 150 12.79 1.80 -19.85
C GLU A 150 13.55 0.58 -20.39
N ARG A 151 14.88 0.69 -20.58
CA ARG A 151 15.71 -0.44 -20.99
C ARG A 151 15.77 -1.53 -19.92
N ALA A 152 15.94 -1.15 -18.65
CA ALA A 152 16.07 -2.09 -17.54
C ALA A 152 14.77 -2.82 -17.19
N THR A 153 13.63 -2.18 -17.48
CA THR A 153 12.29 -2.72 -17.19
C THR A 153 11.61 -3.31 -18.41
N SER A 154 12.17 -3.14 -19.61
CA SER A 154 11.53 -3.51 -20.87
C SER A 154 10.11 -2.95 -21.04
N GLY A 155 9.85 -1.77 -20.45
CA GLY A 155 8.55 -1.09 -20.47
C GLY A 155 8.69 0.42 -20.65
N LEU A 156 7.78 1.01 -21.43
CA LEU A 156 7.73 2.46 -21.65
C LEU A 156 7.23 3.22 -20.42
N MET A 157 7.61 4.48 -20.29
CA MET A 157 7.14 5.32 -19.17
C MET A 157 5.62 5.40 -19.05
N THR A 158 4.90 5.47 -20.17
CA THR A 158 3.43 5.50 -20.18
C THR A 158 2.83 4.24 -19.55
N ALA A 159 3.47 3.09 -19.74
CA ALA A 159 3.02 1.82 -19.20
C ALA A 159 3.31 1.70 -17.70
N HIS A 160 4.43 2.26 -17.21
CA HIS A 160 4.72 2.38 -15.78
C HIS A 160 3.72 3.30 -15.08
N THR A 161 3.48 4.49 -15.64
CA THR A 161 2.47 5.43 -15.13
C THR A 161 1.10 4.77 -15.07
N SER A 162 0.65 4.15 -16.17
CA SER A 162 -0.63 3.45 -16.20
C SER A 162 -0.71 2.32 -15.19
N SER A 163 0.39 1.58 -14.97
CA SER A 163 0.39 0.45 -14.03
C SER A 163 0.13 0.89 -12.59
N TRP A 164 0.72 2.00 -12.18
CA TRP A 164 0.46 2.61 -10.87
C TRP A 164 -0.90 3.30 -10.81
N ASP A 165 -1.20 4.17 -11.77
CA ASP A 165 -2.41 5.00 -11.75
C ASP A 165 -3.69 4.16 -11.80
N SER A 166 -3.70 3.03 -12.52
CA SER A 166 -4.86 2.14 -12.56
C SER A 166 -5.12 1.47 -11.20
N LEU A 167 -4.08 1.03 -10.48
CA LEU A 167 -4.24 0.47 -9.13
C LEU A 167 -4.66 1.53 -8.12
N ILE A 168 -4.05 2.73 -8.18
CA ILE A 168 -4.39 3.85 -7.30
C ILE A 168 -5.83 4.31 -7.53
N SER A 169 -6.26 4.40 -8.79
CA SER A 169 -7.64 4.74 -9.14
C SER A 169 -8.62 3.71 -8.59
N LEU A 170 -8.32 2.42 -8.74
CA LEU A 170 -9.16 1.35 -8.20
C LEU A 170 -9.28 1.41 -6.66
N ALA A 171 -8.19 1.69 -5.96
CA ALA A 171 -8.23 1.86 -4.50
C ALA A 171 -9.09 3.06 -4.10
N ARG A 172 -8.96 4.18 -4.81
CA ARG A 172 -9.75 5.40 -4.56
C ARG A 172 -11.23 5.21 -4.84
N GLU A 173 -11.57 4.53 -5.92
CA GLU A 173 -12.96 4.18 -6.26
C GLU A 173 -13.55 3.28 -5.17
N SER A 174 -12.85 2.22 -4.77
CA SER A 174 -13.29 1.35 -3.67
C SER A 174 -13.52 2.12 -2.36
N MET A 175 -12.63 3.03 -1.98
CA MET A 175 -12.79 3.85 -0.77
C MET A 175 -13.96 4.83 -0.91
N SER A 176 -14.15 5.41 -2.09
CA SER A 176 -15.29 6.28 -2.40
C SER A 176 -16.62 5.53 -2.31
N ASP A 177 -16.65 4.29 -2.78
CA ASP A 177 -17.82 3.42 -2.68
C ASP A 177 -18.12 3.08 -1.21
N ASP A 178 -17.10 2.78 -0.40
CA ASP A 178 -17.26 2.52 1.04
C ASP A 178 -17.83 3.75 1.78
N ILE A 179 -17.31 4.95 1.48
CA ILE A 179 -17.86 6.22 2.01
C ILE A 179 -19.33 6.36 1.62
N SER A 180 -19.67 6.11 0.35
CA SER A 180 -21.03 6.27 -0.17
C SER A 180 -22.00 5.27 0.48
N ARG A 181 -21.57 4.01 0.65
CA ARG A 181 -22.37 2.97 1.32
C ARG A 181 -22.66 3.30 2.78
N LEU A 182 -21.68 3.80 3.53
CA LEU A 182 -21.92 4.22 4.92
C LEU A 182 -22.80 5.47 4.98
N GLN A 183 -22.63 6.40 4.04
CA GLN A 183 -23.48 7.58 3.92
C GLN A 183 -24.95 7.19 3.68
N ASP A 184 -25.21 6.22 2.80
CA ASP A 184 -26.56 5.71 2.55
C ASP A 184 -27.17 5.08 3.81
N SER A 185 -26.37 4.36 4.60
CA SER A 185 -26.83 3.83 5.89
C SER A 185 -27.20 4.94 6.87
N VAL A 186 -26.42 6.02 6.97
CA VAL A 186 -26.76 7.18 7.80
C VAL A 186 -28.10 7.80 7.36
N HIS A 187 -28.30 7.99 6.06
CA HIS A 187 -29.56 8.56 5.56
C HIS A 187 -30.78 7.67 5.84
N ARG A 188 -30.63 6.34 5.78
CA ARG A 188 -31.74 5.41 6.03
C ARG A 188 -32.18 5.36 7.48
N MET A 189 -31.26 5.51 8.43
CA MET A 189 -31.57 5.42 9.87
C MET A 189 -32.00 6.76 10.48
N ARG A 190 -31.74 7.88 9.79
CA ARG A 190 -32.03 9.21 10.32
C ARG A 190 -33.53 9.41 10.56
N GLY A 191 -33.88 9.89 11.75
CA GLY A 191 -35.27 10.11 12.15
C GLY A 191 -36.05 8.84 12.50
N VAL A 192 -35.40 7.67 12.53
CA VAL A 192 -35.99 6.43 13.08
C VAL A 192 -36.00 6.48 14.61
N ASP A 193 -34.93 7.03 15.20
CA ASP A 193 -34.75 7.16 16.65
C ASP A 193 -33.98 8.45 16.97
N GLU A 194 -34.59 9.35 17.74
CA GLU A 194 -33.98 10.64 18.12
C GLU A 194 -32.70 10.47 18.95
N ALA A 195 -32.61 9.41 19.76
CA ALA A 195 -31.38 9.11 20.51
C ALA A 195 -30.24 8.67 19.59
N GLY A 196 -30.58 7.90 18.54
CA GLY A 196 -29.64 7.45 17.51
C GLY A 196 -29.11 8.59 16.61
N ASP A 197 -29.90 9.65 16.40
CA ASP A 197 -29.53 10.78 15.53
C ASP A 197 -28.25 11.50 15.99
N VAL A 198 -27.95 11.52 17.29
CA VAL A 198 -26.69 12.07 17.82
C VAL A 198 -25.48 11.29 17.28
N TYR A 199 -25.55 9.96 17.30
CA TYR A 199 -24.52 9.09 16.75
C TYR A 199 -24.43 9.21 15.23
N LEU A 200 -25.56 9.37 14.53
CA LEU A 200 -25.59 9.60 13.08
C LEU A 200 -24.96 10.94 12.68
N ASN A 201 -25.05 11.98 13.50
CA ASN A 201 -24.34 13.24 13.27
C ASN A 201 -22.83 13.03 13.39
N SER A 202 -22.36 12.32 14.41
CA SER A 202 -20.95 11.96 14.54
C SER A 202 -20.47 11.13 13.34
N ALA A 203 -21.28 10.19 12.86
CA ALA A 203 -20.95 9.39 11.69
C ALA A 203 -20.78 10.26 10.44
N ASN A 204 -21.67 11.24 10.21
CA ASN A 204 -21.56 12.17 9.09
C ASN A 204 -20.27 12.99 9.14
N GLU A 205 -19.90 13.53 10.31
CA GLU A 205 -18.65 14.28 10.45
C GLU A 205 -17.42 13.41 10.11
N ASP A 206 -17.42 12.14 10.53
CA ASP A 206 -16.35 11.22 10.17
C ASP A 206 -16.35 10.87 8.68
N LEU A 207 -17.51 10.76 8.03
CA LEU A 207 -17.59 10.58 6.58
C LEU A 207 -17.07 11.80 5.81
N ASP A 208 -17.29 13.01 6.31
CA ASP A 208 -16.71 14.23 5.73
C ASP A 208 -15.18 14.24 5.88
N ARG A 209 -14.66 13.87 7.06
CA ARG A 209 -13.21 13.67 7.25
C ARG A 209 -12.63 12.61 6.33
N ALA A 210 -13.38 11.54 6.04
CA ALA A 210 -12.96 10.49 5.10
C ALA A 210 -12.84 11.05 3.67
N ARG A 211 -13.79 11.90 3.24
CA ARG A 211 -13.74 12.57 1.92
C ARG A 211 -12.54 13.50 1.79
N GLU A 212 -12.30 14.32 2.81
CA GLU A 212 -11.12 15.20 2.87
C GLU A 212 -9.82 14.40 2.80
N ALA A 213 -9.69 13.35 3.61
CA ALA A 213 -8.52 12.47 3.61
C ALA A 213 -8.30 11.78 2.26
N LEU A 214 -9.37 11.37 1.57
CA LEU A 214 -9.28 10.75 0.25
C LEU A 214 -8.79 11.74 -0.82
N ALA A 215 -9.21 13.01 -0.73
CA ALA A 215 -8.71 14.09 -1.58
C ALA A 215 -7.20 14.35 -1.35
N ASP A 216 -6.76 14.26 -0.09
CA ASP A 216 -5.35 14.39 0.31
C ASP A 216 -4.51 13.13 0.06
N LYS A 217 -5.08 12.09 -0.58
CA LYS A 217 -4.43 10.80 -0.83
C LYS A 217 -3.93 10.13 0.46
N ASN A 218 -4.64 10.30 1.58
CA ASN A 218 -4.27 9.73 2.87
C ASN A 218 -5.16 8.54 3.23
N ALA A 219 -4.91 7.40 2.56
CA ALA A 219 -5.64 6.15 2.76
C ALA A 219 -5.76 5.73 4.25
N PRO A 220 -4.70 5.79 5.08
CA PRO A 220 -4.83 5.46 6.49
C PRO A 220 -5.77 6.38 7.28
N ALA A 221 -5.91 7.66 6.88
CA ALA A 221 -6.87 8.57 7.49
C ALA A 221 -8.31 8.28 7.04
N VAL A 222 -8.51 7.86 5.79
CA VAL A 222 -9.80 7.37 5.28
C VAL A 222 -10.27 6.18 6.10
N ASP A 223 -9.43 5.15 6.26
CA ASP A 223 -9.80 3.93 7.00
C ASP A 223 -10.14 4.22 8.47
N ARG A 224 -9.36 5.08 9.12
CA ARG A 224 -9.67 5.51 10.51
C ARG A 224 -11.01 6.22 10.60
N ALA A 225 -11.32 7.08 9.64
CA ALA A 225 -12.58 7.81 9.60
C ALA A 225 -13.77 6.88 9.31
N LEU A 226 -13.64 5.98 8.33
CA LEU A 226 -14.64 4.94 8.02
C LEU A 226 -14.90 4.02 9.21
N SER A 227 -13.85 3.61 9.94
CA SER A 227 -13.98 2.78 11.14
C SER A 227 -14.80 3.48 12.23
N ARG A 228 -14.54 4.79 12.47
CA ARG A 228 -15.31 5.58 13.43
C ARG A 228 -16.76 5.78 12.97
N ALA A 229 -16.98 6.12 11.70
CA ALA A 229 -18.31 6.27 11.13
C ALA A 229 -19.12 4.97 11.23
N SER A 230 -18.51 3.83 10.90
CA SER A 230 -19.13 2.52 11.02
C SER A 230 -19.50 2.20 12.48
N SER A 231 -18.61 2.50 13.44
CA SER A 231 -18.92 2.29 14.86
C SER A 231 -20.06 3.18 15.34
N ALA A 232 -20.15 4.43 14.88
CA ALA A 232 -21.23 5.33 15.25
C ALA A 232 -22.57 4.89 14.63
N ILE A 233 -22.56 4.43 13.38
CA ILE A 233 -23.72 3.82 12.71
C ILE A 233 -24.25 2.61 13.51
N VAL A 234 -23.37 1.71 13.94
CA VAL A 234 -23.77 0.55 14.74
C VAL A 234 -24.42 0.97 16.06
N ARG A 235 -23.89 2.00 16.75
CA ARG A 235 -24.51 2.50 18.00
C ARG A 235 -25.84 3.20 17.78
N ALA A 236 -26.04 3.81 16.62
CA ALA A 236 -27.31 4.42 16.24
C ALA A 236 -28.40 3.39 15.94
N ASP A 237 -28.01 2.16 15.60
CA ASP A 237 -28.95 1.09 15.24
C ASP A 237 -29.66 0.54 16.50
N PRO A 238 -30.99 0.72 16.62
CA PRO A 238 -31.76 0.25 17.77
C PRO A 238 -31.81 -1.27 17.90
N ASP A 239 -31.63 -2.00 16.81
CA ASP A 239 -31.66 -3.47 16.80
C ASP A 239 -30.27 -4.07 17.06
N SER A 240 -29.24 -3.24 17.23
CA SER A 240 -27.90 -3.72 17.57
C SER A 240 -27.80 -4.08 19.06
N ASP A 241 -27.08 -5.16 19.38
CA ASP A 241 -26.81 -5.58 20.77
C ASP A 241 -26.14 -4.46 21.59
N ILE A 242 -25.34 -3.60 20.94
CA ILE A 242 -24.65 -2.48 21.60
C ILE A 242 -25.62 -1.33 21.87
N GLY A 243 -26.48 -1.00 20.91
CA GLY A 243 -27.49 0.05 21.04
C GLY A 243 -28.58 -0.31 22.05
N SER A 244 -28.92 -1.59 22.19
CA SER A 244 -29.88 -2.08 23.18
C SER A 244 -29.29 -2.10 24.60
N MET A 245 -28.06 -2.56 24.79
CA MET A 245 -27.38 -2.56 26.09
C MET A 245 -27.12 -1.14 26.65
N GLU A 246 -26.77 -0.16 25.82
CA GLU A 246 -26.57 1.23 26.29
C GLU A 246 -27.89 1.87 26.76
N ARG A 247 -29.02 1.59 26.10
CA ARG A 247 -30.35 2.04 26.54
C ARG A 247 -30.77 1.41 27.85
N GLU A 248 -30.54 0.10 27.99
CA GLU A 248 -30.87 -0.64 29.21
C GLU A 248 -30.06 -0.15 30.43
N LEU A 249 -28.83 0.36 30.19
CA LEU A 249 -27.99 1.00 31.21
C LEU A 249 -28.39 2.46 31.51
N LEU A 250 -28.96 3.17 30.54
CA LEU A 250 -29.38 4.57 30.68
C LEU A 250 -30.82 4.74 31.20
N GLY A 251 -31.61 3.67 31.24
CA GLY A 251 -32.89 3.62 31.94
C GLY A 251 -34.05 4.30 31.22
N ASP A 252 -34.19 4.06 29.91
CA ASP A 252 -35.42 4.32 29.16
C ASP A 252 -36.36 3.09 29.14
#